data_AF-A0A2S6PV70-F1
#
_entry.id   AF-A0A2S6PV70-F1
#
_cell.length_a   1.000
_cell.length_b   1.000
_cell.length_c   1.000
_cell.angle_alpha   90.00
_cell.angle_beta   90.00
_cell.angle_gamma   90.00
#
_symmetry.space_group_name_H-M   'P 1'
#
loop_
_entity.id
_entity.type
_entity.pdbx_description
1 polymer ?
#
loop_
_entity_poly.entity_id
_entity_poly.type
_entity_poly.pdbx_seq_one_letter_code
_entity_poly.pdbx_strand_id
1 'polypeptide(L)' 'MAANCDVCGKGPSFGNNISHSHRRTSRRWNPNIQRVRAVVGRTPKRLNVCTSCIKAGKVAR' A
#
# COMPACT_ATOMS: atom_id res chain seq x y z
N MET A 1 -1.28 6.34 7.23
CA MET A 1 -0.61 5.73 6.06
C MET A 1 -1.56 5.88 4.88
N ALA A 2 -1.11 6.41 3.74
CA ALA A 2 -1.97 6.53 2.55
C ALA A 2 -2.55 5.14 2.24
N ALA A 3 -3.84 5.08 1.94
CA ALA A 3 -4.53 3.81 1.76
C ALA A 3 -4.16 3.16 0.41
N ASN A 4 -3.73 3.98 -0.56
CA ASN A 4 -3.57 3.59 -1.94
C ASN A 4 -2.14 3.81 -2.42
N CYS A 5 -1.65 2.88 -3.25
CA CYS A 5 -0.36 3.01 -3.93
C CYS A 5 -0.51 3.83 -5.21
N ASP A 6 0.31 4.87 -5.38
CA ASP A 6 0.26 5.77 -6.54
C ASP A 6 0.66 5.07 -7.86
N VAL A 7 1.38 3.94 -7.78
CA VAL A 7 1.94 3.23 -8.94
C VAL A 7 1.03 2.10 -9.45
N CYS A 8 0.40 1.36 -8.54
CA CYS A 8 -0.39 0.18 -8.91
C CYS A 8 -1.85 0.24 -8.43
N GLY A 9 -2.26 1.34 -7.81
CA GLY A 9 -3.64 1.54 -7.35
C GLY A 9 -4.07 0.63 -6.19
N LYS A 10 -3.19 -0.23 -5.65
CA LYS A 10 -3.50 -1.13 -4.53
C LYS A 10 -4.07 -0.34 -3.36
N GLY A 11 -5.34 -0.57 -3.06
CA GLY A 11 -6.06 0.00 -1.92
C GLY A 11 -6.22 -1.00 -0.77
N PRO A 12 -6.87 -0.59 0.32
CA PRO A 12 -7.20 -1.46 1.43
C PRO A 12 -8.34 -2.41 1.05
N SER A 13 -8.26 -3.65 1.53
CA SER A 13 -9.36 -4.62 1.44
C SER A 13 -10.14 -4.66 2.76
N PHE A 14 -11.42 -4.97 2.69
CA PHE A 14 -12.32 -5.03 3.85
C PHE A 14 -12.77 -6.47 4.12
N GLY A 15 -13.08 -6.77 5.38
CA GLY A 15 -13.69 -8.04 5.78
C GLY A 15 -13.81 -8.13 7.29
N ASN A 16 -13.82 -9.34 7.82
CA ASN A 16 -14.07 -9.57 9.25
C ASN A 16 -12.89 -10.24 9.94
N ASN A 17 -12.65 -9.85 11.19
CA ASN A 17 -11.92 -10.68 12.13
C ASN A 17 -12.91 -11.69 12.71
N ILE A 18 -12.54 -12.97 12.70
CA ILE A 18 -13.39 -14.06 13.17
C ILE A 18 -12.75 -14.61 14.44
N SER A 19 -13.45 -14.49 15.58
CA SER A 19 -13.01 -15.09 16.84
C SER A 19 -13.24 -16.60 16.86
N HIS A 20 -12.67 -17.28 17.85
CA HIS A 20 -12.90 -18.70 18.10
C HIS A 20 -14.41 -19.04 18.25
N SER A 21 -15.19 -18.15 18.87
CA SER A 21 -16.65 -18.24 19.02
C SER A 21 -17.44 -17.68 17.82
N HIS A 22 -16.80 -17.52 16.67
CA HIS A 22 -17.38 -16.99 15.43
C HIS A 22 -17.96 -15.57 15.52
N ARG A 23 -17.54 -14.76 16.50
CA ARG A 23 -17.89 -13.33 16.50
C ARG A 23 -17.15 -12.63 15.36
N ARG A 24 -17.90 -11.92 14.53
CA ARG A 24 -17.39 -11.19 13.37
C ARG A 24 -17.28 -9.71 13.72
N THR A 25 -16.07 -9.17 13.70
CA THR A 25 -15.84 -7.73 13.82
C THR A 25 -15.24 -7.19 12.53
N SER A 26 -15.69 -6.02 12.09
CA SER A 26 -15.18 -5.40 10.85
C SER A 26 -13.68 -5.10 11.00
N ARG A 27 -12.90 -5.45 9.97
CA ARG A 27 -11.47 -5.12 9.85
C ARG A 27 -11.13 -4.70 8.43
N ARG A 28 -10.00 -4.01 8.31
CA ARG A 28 -9.38 -3.67 7.03
C ARG A 28 -7.96 -4.22 6.94
N TRP A 29 -7.57 -4.70 5.78
CA TRP A 29 -6.18 -5.04 5.45
C TRP A 29 -5.59 -3.91 4.61
N ASN A 30 -4.65 -3.17 5.20
CA ASN A 30 -3.96 -2.10 4.48
C ASN A 30 -2.73 -2.67 3.76
N PRO A 31 -2.48 -2.30 2.50
CA PRO A 31 -1.21 -2.58 1.86
C PRO A 31 -0.08 -1.85 2.60
N ASN A 32 1.09 -2.49 2.68
CA ASN A 32 2.28 -1.87 3.26
C ASN A 32 2.81 -0.81 2.28
N ILE A 33 2.42 0.45 2.51
CA ILE A 33 2.77 1.60 1.68
C ILE A 33 3.86 2.41 2.37
N GLN A 34 4.92 2.68 1.62
CA GLN A 34 6.08 3.42 2.06
C GLN A 34 6.19 4.74 1.30
N ARG A 35 6.54 5.81 2.01
CA ARG A 35 6.86 7.10 1.38
C ARG A 35 8.28 7.05 0.86
N VAL A 36 8.44 7.13 -0.46
CA VAL A 36 9.74 7.12 -1.12
C VAL A 36 9.92 8.38 -1.97
N ARG A 37 11.17 8.81 -2.14
CA ARG A 37 11.53 9.73 -3.21
C ARG A 37 11.71 8.89 -4.46
N ALA A 38 11.01 9.29 -5.52
CA ALA A 38 10.95 8.59 -6.78
C ALA A 38 11.31 9.57 -7.89
N VAL A 39 12.20 9.18 -8.80
CA VAL A 39 12.49 9.98 -9.98
C VAL A 39 11.38 9.75 -10.99
N VAL A 40 10.48 10.73 -11.15
CA VAL A 40 9.43 10.70 -12.18
C VAL A 40 9.88 11.60 -13.31
N GLY A 41 10.42 11.00 -14.37
CA GLY A 41 11.06 11.73 -15.46
C GLY A 41 12.42 12.30 -15.03
N ARG A 42 12.55 13.62 -14.91
CA ARG A 42 13.79 14.32 -14.50
C ARG A 42 13.74 14.91 -13.08
N THR A 43 12.59 14.90 -12.41
CA THR A 43 12.45 15.52 -11.08
C THR A 43 12.14 14.47 -10.01
N PRO A 44 12.83 14.52 -8.86
CA PRO A 44 12.49 13.67 -7.73
C PRO A 44 11.19 14.16 -7.09
N LYS A 45 10.20 13.28 -7.02
CA LYS A 45 8.90 13.52 -6.36
C LYS A 45 8.72 12.56 -5.19
N ARG A 46 7.96 12.98 -4.19
CA ARG A 46 7.58 12.10 -3.07
C ARG A 46 6.31 11.34 -3.47
N LEU A 47 6.38 10.01 -3.45
CA LEU A 47 5.26 9.14 -3.79
C LEU A 47 4.98 8.14 -2.66
N ASN A 48 3.72 7.69 -2.58
CA ASN A 48 3.27 6.61 -1.73
C ASN A 48 3.29 5.31 -2.53
N VAL A 49 4.27 4.44 -2.24
CA VAL A 49 4.53 3.25 -3.04
C VAL A 49 4.44 2.01 -2.16
N CYS A 50 3.67 1.00 -2.60
CA CYS A 50 3.61 -0.26 -1.88
C CYS A 50 4.95 -1.02 -1.95
N THR A 51 5.28 -1.77 -0.90
CA THR A 51 6.52 -2.56 -0.84
C THR A 51 6.69 -3.53 -2.00
N SER A 52 5.59 -4.06 -2.55
CA SER A 52 5.66 -4.93 -3.75
C SER A 52 6.16 -4.19 -4.99
N CYS A 53 5.79 -2.91 -5.17
CA CYS A 53 6.28 -2.10 -6.31
C CYS A 53 7.74 -1.70 -6.11
N ILE A 54 8.14 -1.43 -4.86
CA ILE A 54 9.56 -1.17 -4.52
C ILE A 54 10.39 -2.41 -4.81
N LYS A 55 9.96 -3.59 -4.34
CA LYS A 55 10.64 -4.86 -4.59
C LYS A 55 10.74 -5.19 -6.08
N ALA A 56 9.71 -4.88 -6.86
CA ALA A 56 9.68 -5.12 -8.30
C ALA A 56 10.46 -4.08 -9.13
N GLY A 57 11.11 -3.09 -8.51
CA GLY A 57 11.88 -2.07 -9.24
C GLY A 57 11.02 -1.12 -10.08
N LYS A 58 9.69 -1.05 -9.83
CA LYS A 58 8.78 -0.18 -10.59
C LYS A 58 9.00 1.31 -10.35
N VAL A 59 9.85 1.65 -9.38
CA VAL A 59 10.17 3.02 -8.97
C VAL A 59 11.68 3.12 -8.77
N ALA A 60 12.32 4.01 -9.53
CA ALA A 60 13.71 4.39 -9.31
C ALA A 60 13.80 5.40 -8.15
N ARG A 61 14.66 5.11 -7.17
CA ARG A 61 14.91 5.98 -6.02
C ARG A 61 15.88 7.10 -6.35
#